data_AF-A0A556SRI7-F1
#
_entry.id   AF-A0A556SRI7-F1
#
_cell.length_a   1.000
_cell.length_b   1.000
_cell.length_c   1.000
_cell.angle_alpha   90.00
_cell.angle_beta   90.00
_cell.angle_gamma   90.00
#
_symmetry.space_group_name_H-M   'P 1'
#
loop_
_entity.id
_entity.type
_entity.pdbx_description
1 polymer ?
#
loop_
_entity_poly.entity_id
_entity_poly.type
_entity_poly.pdbx_seq_one_letter_code
_entity_poly.pdbx_strand_id
1 'polypeptide(L)' 'MYLSAVRAQVRSFAGKFIKNERGVTAIEYAIVAAGVSAVLLVIFDKGNGPVHNMLNGVFTTLQAKLSSIIS' A
#
# COMPACT_ATOMS: atom_id res chain seq x y z
N MET A 1 -8.64 -2.28 52.07
CA MET A 1 -8.39 -3.37 51.10
C MET A 1 -8.99 -3.10 49.71
N TYR A 2 -10.17 -2.47 49.60
CA TYR A 2 -10.79 -2.14 48.29
C TYR A 2 -10.10 -1.00 47.51
N LEU A 3 -9.65 0.05 48.19
CA LEU A 3 -9.01 1.20 47.54
C LEU A 3 -7.63 0.88 46.92
N SER A 4 -6.88 -0.05 47.51
CA SER A 4 -5.61 -0.54 46.96
C SER A 4 -5.82 -1.41 45.72
N ALA A 5 -6.89 -2.21 45.70
CA ALA A 5 -7.27 -3.00 44.53
C ALA A 5 -7.70 -2.09 43.37
N VAL A 6 -8.49 -1.04 43.63
CA VAL A 6 -8.87 -0.05 42.61
C VAL A 6 -7.65 0.69 42.06
N ARG A 7 -6.73 1.15 42.92
CA ARG A 7 -5.47 1.79 42.47
C ARG A 7 -4.61 0.84 41.63
N ALA A 8 -4.52 -0.43 42.02
CA ALA A 8 -3.80 -1.44 41.24
C ALA A 8 -4.45 -1.71 39.88
N GLN A 9 -5.79 -1.74 39.82
CA GLN A 9 -6.56 -1.94 38.60
C GLN A 9 -6.42 -0.76 37.63
N VAL A 10 -6.48 0.48 38.13
CA VAL A 10 -6.24 1.69 37.35
C VAL A 10 -4.80 1.74 36.81
N ARG A 11 -3.80 1.38 37.64
CA ARG A 11 -2.40 1.35 37.21
C ARG A 11 -2.15 0.27 36.15
N SER A 12 -2.78 -0.89 36.29
CA SER A 12 -2.71 -1.98 35.31
C SER A 12 -3.35 -1.57 33.97
N PHE A 13 -4.51 -0.91 34.01
CA PHE A 13 -5.18 -0.39 32.82
C PHE A 13 -4.35 0.69 32.12
N ALA A 14 -3.86 1.69 32.85
CA ALA A 14 -3.03 2.75 32.30
C ALA A 14 -1.73 2.21 31.68
N GLY A 15 -1.08 1.23 32.31
CA GLY A 15 0.10 0.56 31.76
C GLY A 15 -0.20 -0.19 30.46
N LYS A 16 -1.35 -0.88 30.38
CA LYS A 16 -1.81 -1.55 29.15
C LYS A 16 -2.21 -0.57 28.05
N PHE A 17 -2.76 0.59 28.41
CA PHE A 17 -3.17 1.64 27.47
C PHE A 17 -1.96 2.36 26.86
N ILE A 18 -0.98 2.73 27.68
CA ILE A 18 0.28 3.35 27.21
C ILE A 18 1.07 2.38 26.32
N LYS A 19 1.03 1.08 26.63
CA LYS A 19 1.65 0.03 25.83
C LYS A 19 0.81 -0.40 24.61
N ASN A 20 -0.33 0.26 24.36
CA ASN A 20 -1.24 -0.12 23.27
C ASN A 20 -0.81 0.57 21.98
N GLU A 21 0.09 -0.06 21.23
CA GLU A 21 0.66 0.49 19.99
C GLU A 21 -0.24 0.29 18.76
N ARG A 22 -1.39 -0.37 18.92
CA ARG A 22 -2.29 -0.73 17.81
C ARG A 22 -2.75 0.46 16.96
N GLY A 23 -2.85 1.65 17.57
CA GLY A 23 -3.18 2.89 16.86
C GLY A 23 -2.00 3.43 16.04
N VAL A 24 -0.78 3.31 16.55
CA VAL A 24 0.45 3.72 15.86
C VAL A 24 0.68 2.82 14.65
N THR A 25 0.52 1.50 14.83
CA THR A 25 0.65 0.54 13.73
C THR A 25 -0.37 0.77 12.61
N ALA A 26 -1.60 1.21 12.94
CA ALA A 26 -2.62 1.49 11.93
C ALA A 26 -2.25 2.69 11.05
N ILE A 27 -1.67 3.73 11.65
CA ILE A 27 -1.18 4.92 10.93
C ILE A 27 0.02 4.57 10.04
N GLU A 28 0.95 3.74 10.55
CA GLU A 28 2.09 3.26 9.77
C GLU A 28 1.64 2.51 8.51
N TYR A 29 0.73 1.54 8.66
CA TYR A 29 0.20 0.80 7.51
C TYR A 29 -0.57 1.71 6.53
N ALA A 30 -1.28 2.72 7.02
CA ALA A 30 -1.97 3.67 6.15
C ALA A 30 -0.99 4.49 5.28
N ILE A 31 0.11 4.95 5.87
CA ILE A 31 1.16 5.68 5.14
C ILE A 31 1.87 4.77 4.13
N VAL A 32 2.17 3.52 4.52
CA VAL A 32 2.77 2.53 3.61
C VAL A 32 1.84 2.27 2.43
N ALA A 33 0.54 2.08 2.66
CA ALA A 33 -0.44 1.88 1.61
C ALA A 33 -0.50 3.09 0.64
N ALA A 34 -0.53 4.31 1.18
CA ALA A 34 -0.50 5.52 0.36
C ALA A 34 0.77 5.62 -0.50
N GLY A 35 1.94 5.29 0.06
CA GLY A 35 3.21 5.26 -0.68
C GLY A 35 3.20 4.23 -1.81
N VAL A 36 2.73 3.01 -1.55
CA VAL A 36 2.61 1.95 -2.57
C VAL A 36 1.63 2.37 -3.66
N SER A 37 0.49 2.96 -3.30
CA SER A 37 -0.48 3.46 -4.29
C SER A 37 0.11 4.53 -5.21
N ALA A 38 0.93 5.44 -4.68
CA ALA A 38 1.60 6.46 -5.50
C ALA A 38 2.55 5.83 -6.53
N VAL A 39 3.32 4.81 -6.13
CA VAL A 39 4.21 4.07 -7.03
C VAL A 39 3.41 3.34 -8.11
N LEU A 40 2.31 2.68 -7.74
CA LEU A 40 1.43 1.99 -8.69
C LEU A 40 0.83 2.96 -9.72
N LEU A 41 0.47 4.17 -9.29
CA LEU A 41 -0.08 5.21 -10.18
C LEU A 41 0.91 5.58 -11.29
N VAL A 42 2.20 5.67 -10.97
CA VAL A 42 3.26 5.97 -11.95
C VAL A 42 3.53 4.78 -12.87
N ILE A 43 3.63 3.56 -12.31
CA ILE A 43 3.95 2.35 -13.08
C ILE A 43 2.85 2.00 -14.09
N PHE A 44 1.59 2.11 -13.64
CA PHE A 44 0.40 1.75 -14.40
C PHE A 44 -0.36 2.95 -14.95
N ASP A 45 0.32 4.09 -15.12
CA ASP A 45 -0.30 5.24 -15.76
C ASP A 45 -0.84 4.86 -17.15
N LYS A 46 -2.07 5.29 -17.43
CA LYS A 46 -2.86 4.83 -18.58
C LYS A 46 -2.25 5.23 -19.93
N GLY A 47 -1.43 6.28 -19.98
CA GLY A 47 -0.91 6.83 -21.24
C GLY A 47 0.60 6.80 -21.37
N ASN A 48 1.34 6.95 -20.26
CA ASN A 48 2.79 7.07 -20.27
C ASN A 48 3.48 6.13 -19.27
N GLY A 49 2.72 5.26 -18.61
CA GLY A 49 3.25 4.30 -17.66
C GLY A 49 4.25 3.34 -18.33
N PRO A 50 5.33 2.95 -17.65
CA PRO A 50 6.27 1.94 -18.14
C PRO A 50 5.58 0.67 -18.66
N VAL A 51 4.54 0.21 -17.97
CA VAL A 51 3.77 -0.99 -18.36
C VAL A 51 2.97 -0.73 -19.64
N HIS A 52 2.33 0.43 -19.76
CA HIS A 52 1.58 0.82 -20.96
C HIS A 52 2.51 0.86 -22.18
N ASN A 53 3.66 1.52 -22.06
CA ASN A 53 4.63 1.67 -23.14
C ASN A 53 5.20 0.33 -23.59
N MET A 54 5.52 -0.56 -22.64
CA MET A 54 5.98 -1.91 -22.92
C MET A 54 4.92 -2.70 -23.70
N LEU A 55 3.67 -2.73 -23.21
CA LEU A 55 2.59 -3.46 -23.87
C LEU A 55 2.31 -2.92 -25.27
N ASN A 56 2.20 -1.60 -25.42
CA ASN A 56 2.02 -0.98 -26.73
C ASN A 56 3.16 -1.30 -27.68
N GLY A 57 4.41 -1.28 -27.21
CA GLY A 57 5.58 -1.62 -28.04
C GLY A 57 5.52 -3.06 -28.55
N VAL A 58 5.13 -4.01 -27.70
CA VAL A 58 4.94 -5.41 -28.07
C VAL A 58 3.82 -5.56 -29.11
N PHE A 59 2.64 -4.98 -28.86
CA PHE A 59 1.52 -5.09 -29.80
C PHE A 59 1.77 -4.37 -31.13
N THR A 60 2.44 -3.21 -31.11
CA THR A 60 2.84 -2.49 -32.32
C THR A 60 3.82 -3.32 -33.15
N THR A 61 4.80 -3.94 -32.50
CA THR A 61 5.76 -4.83 -33.17
C THR A 61 5.06 -6.03 -33.78
N LEU A 62 4.11 -6.64 -33.06
CA LEU A 62 3.33 -7.77 -33.55
C LEU A 62 2.47 -7.37 -34.75
N GLN A 63 1.79 -6.22 -34.68
CA GLN A 63 1.00 -5.67 -35.78
C GLN A 63 1.86 -5.44 -37.02
N ALA A 64 3.06 -4.85 -36.87
CA ALA A 64 3.97 -4.61 -37.97
C ALA A 64 4.42 -5.91 -38.66
N LYS A 65 4.75 -6.94 -37.87
CA LYS A 65 5.14 -8.25 -38.40
C LYS A 65 3.98 -8.93 -39.14
N LEU A 66 2.78 -8.90 -38.58
CA LEU A 66 1.59 -9.49 -39.22
C LEU A 66 1.23 -8.76 -40.50
N SER A 67 1.26 -7.43 -40.50
CA SER A 67 1.00 -6.62 -41.71
C SER A 67 1.99 -6.95 -42.82
N SER A 68 3.27 -7.12 -42.49
CA SER A 68 4.32 -7.50 -43.46
C SER A 68 4.16 -8.91 -44.03
N ILE A 69 3.44 -9.81 -43.36
CA ILE A 69 3.19 -11.18 -43.86
C ILE A 69 1.97 -11.19 -44.79
N ILE A 70 0.98 -10.33 -44.51
CA ILE A 70 -0.31 -10.29 -45.22
C ILE A 70 -0.22 -9.42 -46.50
N SER A 71 0.63 -8.39 -46.51
CA SER A 71 0.92 -7.55 -47.69
C SER A 71 1.92 -8.21 -48.63
#